data_AF-A0AAU6LDJ3-F1
#
_entry.id   AF-A0AAU6LDJ3-F1
#
_cell.length_a   1.000
_cell.length_b   1.000
_cell.length_c   1.000
_cell.angle_alpha   90.00
_cell.angle_beta   90.00
_cell.angle_gamma   90.00
#
_symmetry.space_group_name_H-M   'P 1'
#
loop_
_entity.id
_entity.type
_entity.pdbx_description
1 polymer ?
#
loop_
_entity_poly.entity_id
_entity_poly.type
_entity_poly.pdbx_seq_one_letter_code
_entity_poly.pdbx_strand_id
1 'polypeptide(L)'
;MTTTTIPWFETLTDSLSALGAAAREARIAHRAAQAAGAQYHLARLRPVHGAISIPGQPSAVPDRPHDRTLLAIVAAHLAHECRVAELYDDAAAAYAYGAAWALLRVLDGQQPPLVELSRQADGRTAIPDELFPVPPAFKGLDAWDGHQQFERARAELGRVGDLWAYVRGADRPDIPDTFDLADVNEKLAAVPDAAFAYGQLAESALTFTLLDHRHSHRH
;
A
#
# COMPACT_ATOMS: atom_id res chain seq x y z
N MET A 1 -16.11 39.53 9.55
CA MET A 1 -15.54 38.49 8.67
C MET A 1 -16.37 37.24 8.89
N THR A 2 -17.17 36.85 7.92
CA THR A 2 -17.97 35.62 7.98
C THR A 2 -17.05 34.44 7.73
N THR A 3 -16.73 33.68 8.78
CA THR A 3 -16.02 32.40 8.66
C THR A 3 -16.96 31.45 7.93
N THR A 4 -16.68 31.16 6.66
CA THR A 4 -17.44 30.16 5.90
C THR A 4 -17.15 28.79 6.51
N THR A 5 -18.11 28.21 7.21
CA THR A 5 -18.01 26.86 7.76
C THR A 5 -17.91 25.88 6.59
N ILE A 6 -16.79 25.16 6.48
CA ILE A 6 -16.59 24.13 5.45
C ILE A 6 -17.53 22.95 5.79
N PRO A 7 -18.33 22.45 4.84
CA PRO A 7 -19.17 21.27 5.07
C PRO A 7 -18.34 20.01 5.37
N TRP A 8 -18.84 19.15 6.26
CA TRP A 8 -18.14 17.93 6.69
C TRP A 8 -17.76 16.99 5.53
N PHE A 9 -18.58 16.94 4.48
CA PHE A 9 -18.33 16.08 3.32
C PHE A 9 -17.19 16.58 2.44
N GLU A 10 -16.89 17.89 2.45
CA GLU A 10 -15.72 18.44 1.75
C GLU A 10 -14.44 18.06 2.49
N THR A 11 -14.41 18.20 3.82
CA THR A 11 -13.23 17.79 4.62
C THR A 11 -13.00 16.27 4.58
N LEU A 12 -14.07 15.47 4.54
CA LEU A 12 -13.96 14.02 4.35
C LEU A 12 -13.40 13.67 2.96
N THR A 13 -13.86 14.36 1.92
CA THR A 13 -13.35 14.18 0.54
C THR A 13 -11.87 14.56 0.45
N ASP A 14 -11.45 15.66 1.08
CA ASP A 14 -10.05 16.08 1.15
C ASP A 14 -9.19 15.05 1.89
N SER A 15 -9.69 14.52 3.01
CA SER A 15 -9.01 13.48 3.79
C SER A 15 -8.78 12.21 2.95
N LEU A 16 -9.79 11.77 2.20
CA LEU A 16 -9.66 10.62 1.33
C LEU A 16 -8.75 10.89 0.12
N SER A 17 -8.83 12.09 -0.47
CA SER A 17 -7.97 12.53 -1.55
C SER A 17 -6.49 12.51 -1.14
N ALA A 18 -6.19 12.90 0.11
CA ALA A 18 -4.84 12.85 0.67
C ALA A 18 -4.31 11.42 0.82
N LEU A 19 -5.14 10.48 1.30
CA LEU A 19 -4.79 9.05 1.35
C LEU A 19 -4.52 8.48 -0.06
N GLY A 20 -5.40 8.79 -1.01
CA GLY A 20 -5.23 8.37 -2.40
C GLY A 20 -3.98 8.96 -3.05
N ALA A 21 -3.64 10.22 -2.74
CA ALA A 21 -2.41 10.86 -3.20
C ALA A 21 -1.17 10.17 -2.63
N ALA A 22 -1.14 9.90 -1.32
CA ALA A 22 -0.05 9.17 -0.68
C ALA A 22 0.16 7.79 -1.31
N ALA A 23 -0.92 7.04 -1.54
CA ALA A 23 -0.85 5.72 -2.17
C ALA A 23 -0.37 5.78 -3.62
N ARG A 24 -0.78 6.81 -4.40
CA ARG A 24 -0.28 7.03 -5.77
C ARG A 24 1.22 7.32 -5.79
N GLU A 25 1.69 8.22 -4.94
CA GLU A 25 3.11 8.58 -4.87
C GLU A 25 3.97 7.39 -4.43
N ALA A 26 3.53 6.63 -3.42
CA ALA A 26 4.22 5.42 -2.98
C ALA A 26 4.27 4.35 -4.08
N ARG A 27 3.19 4.16 -4.84
CA ARG A 27 3.16 3.25 -6.00
C ARG A 27 4.14 3.65 -7.09
N ILE A 28 4.22 4.95 -7.40
CA ILE A 28 5.16 5.48 -8.39
C ILE A 28 6.61 5.25 -7.92
N ALA A 29 6.91 5.56 -6.66
CA ALA A 29 8.23 5.34 -6.07
C ALA A 29 8.61 3.85 -6.07
N HIS A 30 7.68 2.95 -5.73
CA HIS A 30 7.92 1.51 -5.76
C HIS A 30 8.26 1.02 -7.16
N ARG A 31 7.48 1.42 -8.18
CA ARG A 31 7.76 1.08 -9.58
C ARG A 31 9.09 1.64 -10.08
N ALA A 32 9.44 2.85 -9.67
CA ALA A 32 10.73 3.45 -10.00
C ALA A 32 11.90 2.66 -9.40
N ALA A 33 11.77 2.19 -8.16
CA ALA A 33 12.78 1.34 -7.52
C ALA A 33 12.92 -0.02 -8.21
N GLN A 34 11.80 -0.68 -8.55
CA GLN A 34 11.81 -1.92 -9.34
C GLN A 34 12.50 -1.74 -10.69
N ALA A 35 12.20 -0.64 -11.40
CA ALA A 35 12.84 -0.33 -12.67
C ALA A 35 14.35 -0.08 -12.50
N ALA A 36 14.76 0.64 -11.44
CA ALA A 36 16.17 0.86 -11.14
C ALA A 36 16.90 -0.46 -10.80
N GLY A 37 16.27 -1.34 -10.02
CA GLY A 37 16.79 -2.67 -9.70
C GLY A 37 16.94 -3.55 -10.95
N ALA A 38 15.93 -3.58 -11.82
CA ALA A 38 15.97 -4.32 -13.09
C ALA A 38 17.05 -3.80 -14.05
N GLN A 39 17.33 -2.48 -14.04
CA GLN A 39 18.43 -1.93 -14.82
C GLN A 39 19.80 -2.44 -14.35
N TYR A 40 19.95 -2.69 -13.04
CA TYR A 40 21.15 -3.24 -12.43
C TYR A 40 21.18 -4.78 -12.49
N HIS A 41 21.00 -5.35 -13.69
CA HIS A 41 21.16 -6.79 -13.90
C HIS A 41 22.62 -7.20 -13.68
N LEU A 42 22.89 -7.87 -12.56
CA LEU A 42 24.20 -8.47 -12.24
C LEU A 42 24.75 -9.35 -13.38
N ALA A 43 23.87 -10.02 -14.14
CA ALA A 43 24.23 -10.82 -15.31
C ALA A 43 24.86 -10.01 -16.46
N ARG A 44 24.66 -8.68 -16.48
CA ARG A 44 25.25 -7.76 -17.47
C ARG A 44 26.56 -7.15 -16.98
N LEU A 45 26.84 -7.22 -15.67
CA LEU A 45 28.07 -6.73 -15.09
C LEU A 45 29.15 -7.79 -15.29
N ARG A 46 30.25 -7.42 -15.95
CA ARG A 46 31.43 -8.27 -16.04
C ARG A 46 32.35 -7.92 -14.87
N PRO A 47 32.55 -8.80 -13.88
CA PRO A 47 33.49 -8.55 -12.81
C PRO A 47 34.89 -8.34 -13.39
N VAL A 48 35.49 -7.19 -13.10
CA VAL A 48 36.92 -6.99 -13.31
C VAL A 48 37.67 -7.74 -12.22
N HIS A 49 38.42 -8.77 -12.61
CA HIS A 49 39.27 -9.53 -11.70
C HIS A 49 40.54 -8.73 -11.38
N GLY A 50 40.43 -7.84 -10.41
CA GLY A 50 41.55 -7.08 -9.84
C GLY A 50 41.51 -7.14 -8.32
N ALA A 51 42.67 -7.35 -7.71
CA ALA A 51 42.81 -7.34 -6.27
C ALA A 51 43.93 -6.39 -5.84
N ILE A 52 43.75 -5.77 -4.67
CA ILE A 52 44.73 -4.88 -4.05
C ILE A 52 45.15 -5.45 -2.68
N SER A 53 46.37 -5.14 -2.28
CA SER A 53 46.84 -5.38 -0.91
C SER A 53 46.72 -4.07 -0.12
N ILE A 54 46.15 -4.14 1.09
CA ILE A 54 46.04 -3.00 2.00
C ILE A 54 47.09 -3.18 3.10
N PRO A 55 48.17 -2.37 3.13
CA PRO A 55 49.20 -2.48 4.15
C PRO A 55 48.64 -2.36 5.57
N GLY A 56 49.07 -3.23 6.48
CA GLY A 56 48.63 -3.23 7.88
C GLY A 56 47.29 -3.91 8.14
N GLN A 57 46.59 -4.42 7.13
CA GLN A 57 45.39 -5.23 7.31
C GLN A 57 45.77 -6.71 7.41
N PRO A 58 45.39 -7.44 8.50
CA PRO A 58 45.82 -8.82 8.73
C PRO A 58 45.11 -9.87 7.84
N SER A 59 44.27 -9.45 6.89
CA SER A 59 43.51 -10.37 6.04
C SER A 59 44.43 -11.08 5.04
N ALA A 60 44.43 -12.41 5.07
CA ALA A 60 45.09 -13.25 4.05
C ALA A 60 44.37 -13.22 2.69
N VAL A 61 43.15 -12.67 2.63
CA VAL A 61 42.38 -12.52 1.40
C VAL A 61 42.65 -11.13 0.80
N PRO A 62 43.17 -11.04 -0.44
CA PRO A 62 43.33 -9.77 -1.15
C PRO A 62 42.00 -9.00 -1.29
N ASP A 63 42.02 -7.68 -1.10
CA ASP A 63 40.82 -6.84 -1.25
C ASP A 63 40.43 -6.77 -2.72
N ARG A 64 39.15 -7.04 -3.02
CA ARG A 64 38.60 -6.99 -4.38
C ARG A 64 37.64 -5.81 -4.47
N PRO A 65 38.15 -4.59 -4.75
CA PRO A 65 37.36 -3.37 -4.65
C PRO A 65 36.16 -3.39 -5.59
N HIS A 66 36.31 -3.94 -6.80
CA HIS A 66 35.21 -4.04 -7.75
C HIS A 66 34.08 -4.96 -7.23
N ASP A 67 34.41 -6.15 -6.74
CA ASP A 67 33.42 -7.09 -6.17
C ASP A 67 32.70 -6.46 -4.96
N ARG A 68 33.44 -5.81 -4.05
CA ARG A 68 32.87 -5.09 -2.91
C ARG A 68 31.92 -3.98 -3.34
N THR A 69 32.30 -3.19 -4.34
CA THR A 69 31.45 -2.13 -4.90
C THR A 69 30.20 -2.69 -5.53
N LEU A 70 30.29 -3.77 -6.32
CA LEU A 70 29.13 -4.43 -6.92
C LEU A 70 28.15 -4.94 -5.86
N LEU A 71 28.66 -5.61 -4.81
CA LEU A 71 27.84 -6.07 -3.69
C LEU A 71 27.18 -4.91 -2.94
N ALA A 72 27.90 -3.82 -2.70
CA ALA A 72 27.36 -2.65 -2.02
C ALA A 72 26.23 -1.98 -2.83
N ILE A 73 26.38 -1.88 -4.16
CA ILE A 73 25.34 -1.31 -5.03
C ILE A 73 24.09 -2.19 -5.04
N VAL A 74 24.25 -3.51 -5.14
CA VAL A 74 23.12 -4.46 -5.08
C VAL A 74 22.40 -4.33 -3.74
N ALA A 75 23.14 -4.32 -2.63
CA ALA A 75 22.55 -4.16 -1.30
C ALA A 75 21.78 -2.84 -1.17
N ALA A 76 22.31 -1.74 -1.74
CA ALA A 76 21.63 -0.45 -1.72
C ALA A 76 20.33 -0.46 -2.53
N HIS A 77 20.31 -1.07 -3.73
CA HIS A 77 19.10 -1.19 -4.53
C HIS A 77 18.03 -2.05 -3.86
N LEU A 78 18.42 -3.22 -3.33
CA LEU A 78 17.48 -4.09 -2.61
C LEU A 78 16.91 -3.41 -1.37
N ALA A 79 17.75 -2.72 -0.58
CA ALA A 79 17.28 -1.98 0.58
C ALA A 79 16.32 -0.85 0.20
N HIS A 80 16.59 -0.14 -0.90
CA HIS A 80 15.70 0.89 -1.40
C HIS A 80 14.36 0.32 -1.86
N GLU A 81 14.39 -0.75 -2.66
CA GLU A 81 13.20 -1.44 -3.17
C GLU A 81 12.31 -1.97 -2.03
N CYS A 82 12.89 -2.65 -1.03
CA CYS A 82 12.16 -3.11 0.15
C CYS A 82 11.50 -1.94 0.89
N ARG A 83 12.24 -0.83 1.11
CA ARG A 83 11.71 0.33 1.83
C ARG A 83 10.52 0.97 1.11
N VAL A 84 10.59 1.14 -0.21
CA VAL A 84 9.48 1.73 -0.96
C VAL A 84 8.32 0.73 -1.15
N ALA A 85 8.59 -0.58 -1.15
CA ALA A 85 7.54 -1.61 -1.12
C ALA A 85 6.73 -1.53 0.19
N GLU A 86 7.39 -1.45 1.35
CA GLU A 86 6.74 -1.29 2.65
C GLU A 86 5.90 0.00 2.73
N LEU A 87 6.42 1.11 2.20
CA LEU A 87 5.69 2.38 2.12
C LEU A 87 4.45 2.26 1.24
N TYR A 88 4.56 1.55 0.10
CA TYR A 88 3.43 1.35 -0.78
C TYR A 88 2.38 0.43 -0.15
N ASP A 89 2.79 -0.65 0.51
CA ASP A 89 1.88 -1.53 1.25
C ASP A 89 1.09 -0.78 2.33
N ASP A 90 1.77 0.03 3.16
CA ASP A 90 1.09 0.83 4.19
C ASP A 90 0.13 1.87 3.57
N ALA A 91 0.58 2.61 2.55
CA ALA A 91 -0.22 3.66 1.93
C ALA A 91 -1.43 3.10 1.17
N ALA A 92 -1.27 1.99 0.44
CA ALA A 92 -2.35 1.32 -0.26
C ALA A 92 -3.39 0.77 0.72
N ALA A 93 -2.94 0.18 1.83
CA ALA A 93 -3.83 -0.26 2.90
C ALA A 93 -4.59 0.91 3.52
N ALA A 94 -3.89 1.96 3.94
CA ALA A 94 -4.51 3.14 4.54
C ALA A 94 -5.58 3.74 3.62
N TYR A 95 -5.30 3.82 2.31
CA TYR A 95 -6.26 4.29 1.33
C TYR A 95 -7.46 3.34 1.16
N ALA A 96 -7.22 2.04 0.96
CA ALA A 96 -8.27 1.04 0.79
C ALA A 96 -9.24 1.01 1.98
N TYR A 97 -8.71 0.85 3.19
CA TYR A 97 -9.50 0.70 4.39
C TYR A 97 -10.03 2.04 4.90
N GLY A 98 -9.31 3.15 4.67
CA GLY A 98 -9.82 4.50 4.93
C GLY A 98 -11.03 4.85 4.05
N ALA A 99 -10.97 4.51 2.76
CA ALA A 99 -12.10 4.67 1.85
C ALA A 99 -13.30 3.80 2.26
N ALA A 100 -13.05 2.53 2.60
CA ALA A 100 -14.08 1.61 3.09
C ALA A 100 -14.73 2.10 4.39
N TRP A 101 -13.92 2.59 5.33
CA TRP A 101 -14.40 3.17 6.58
C TRP A 101 -15.32 4.37 6.31
N ALA A 102 -14.87 5.32 5.50
CA ALA A 102 -15.64 6.52 5.17
C ALA A 102 -16.97 6.16 4.51
N LEU A 103 -16.93 5.24 3.54
CA LEU A 103 -18.11 4.73 2.85
C LEU A 103 -19.09 4.06 3.81
N LEU A 104 -18.60 3.20 4.72
CA LEU A 104 -19.44 2.52 5.71
C LEU A 104 -20.15 3.55 6.61
N ARG A 105 -19.38 4.48 7.17
CA ARG A 105 -19.92 5.51 8.07
C ARG A 105 -20.99 6.37 7.40
N VAL A 106 -20.77 6.79 6.16
CA VAL A 106 -21.75 7.60 5.42
C VAL A 106 -23.00 6.78 5.08
N LEU A 107 -22.85 5.51 4.66
CA LEU A 107 -24.00 4.63 4.41
C LEU A 107 -24.80 4.32 5.69
N ASP A 108 -24.15 4.33 6.86
CA ASP A 108 -24.79 4.24 8.17
C ASP A 108 -25.47 5.56 8.59
N GLY A 109 -25.48 6.59 7.74
CA GLY A 109 -26.09 7.89 8.00
C GLY A 109 -25.25 8.83 8.88
N GLN A 110 -23.98 8.50 9.12
CA GLN A 110 -23.07 9.32 9.90
C GLN A 110 -22.44 10.44 9.03
N GLN A 111 -21.89 11.45 9.70
CA GLN A 111 -21.29 12.63 9.06
C GLN A 111 -19.84 12.85 9.55
N PRO A 112 -18.93 11.89 9.32
CA PRO A 112 -17.56 12.01 9.80
C PRO A 112 -16.84 13.13 9.03
N PRO A 113 -16.22 14.11 9.72
CA PRO A 113 -15.51 15.19 9.05
C PRO A 113 -14.17 14.75 8.45
N LEU A 114 -13.57 13.66 8.93
CA LEU A 114 -12.27 13.14 8.51
C LEU A 114 -12.28 11.60 8.54
N VAL A 115 -11.38 10.99 7.78
CA VAL A 115 -11.11 9.54 7.89
C VAL A 115 -10.36 9.27 9.18
N GLU A 116 -10.87 8.36 10.00
CA GLU A 116 -10.23 7.97 11.27
C GLU A 116 -9.50 6.63 11.13
N LEU A 117 -8.17 6.67 11.18
CA LEU A 117 -7.29 5.50 11.20
C LEU A 117 -6.32 5.61 12.37
N SER A 118 -5.99 4.48 12.99
CA SER A 118 -4.99 4.42 14.07
C SER A 118 -3.61 4.05 13.54
N ARG A 119 -2.57 4.21 14.36
CA ARG A 119 -1.20 3.76 14.05
C ARG A 119 -0.78 2.66 15.02
N GLN A 120 -0.11 1.64 14.50
CA GLN A 120 0.53 0.58 15.26
C GLN A 120 1.86 1.09 15.85
N ALA A 121 2.43 0.34 16.80
CA ALA A 121 3.68 0.70 17.47
C ALA A 121 4.89 0.72 16.52
N ASP A 122 4.85 -0.09 15.45
CA ASP A 122 5.84 -0.11 14.37
C ASP A 122 5.68 1.05 13.37
N GLY A 123 4.68 1.90 13.59
CA GLY A 123 4.38 3.04 12.74
C GLY A 123 3.56 2.70 11.50
N ARG A 124 3.03 1.47 11.33
CA ARG A 124 2.08 1.14 10.26
C ARG A 124 0.66 1.60 10.60
N THR A 125 -0.19 1.64 9.59
CA THR A 125 -1.61 1.94 9.73
C THR A 125 -2.34 0.76 10.33
N ALA A 126 -2.99 0.99 11.48
CA ALA A 126 -3.87 0.03 12.10
C ALA A 126 -5.24 0.06 11.39
N ILE A 127 -5.64 -1.10 10.88
CA ILE A 127 -6.90 -1.27 10.15
C ILE A 127 -7.99 -1.63 11.17
N PRO A 128 -9.18 -0.99 11.12
CA PRO A 128 -10.31 -1.38 11.96
C PRO A 128 -10.74 -2.83 11.74
N ASP A 129 -10.95 -3.58 12.83
CA ASP A 129 -11.34 -5.00 12.79
C ASP A 129 -12.61 -5.25 11.96
N GLU A 130 -13.56 -4.31 11.98
CA GLU A 130 -14.82 -4.38 11.22
C GLU A 130 -14.63 -4.36 9.69
N LEU A 131 -13.46 -3.94 9.22
CA LEU A 131 -13.09 -3.87 7.80
C LEU A 131 -12.03 -4.90 7.41
N PHE A 132 -11.47 -5.63 8.39
CA PHE A 132 -10.34 -6.52 8.21
C PHE A 132 -10.77 -7.99 8.22
N PRO A 133 -10.14 -8.87 7.40
CA PRO A 133 -9.19 -8.59 6.33
C PRO A 133 -9.86 -8.05 5.05
N VAL A 134 -11.17 -8.25 4.92
CA VAL A 134 -11.95 -7.83 3.75
C VAL A 134 -13.08 -6.92 4.22
N PRO A 135 -13.24 -5.73 3.62
CA PRO A 135 -14.38 -4.88 3.92
C PRO A 135 -15.72 -5.62 3.72
N PRO A 136 -16.75 -5.30 4.52
CA PRO A 136 -18.07 -5.93 4.38
C PRO A 136 -18.69 -5.60 3.02
N ALA A 137 -19.72 -6.34 2.64
CA ALA A 137 -20.56 -5.93 1.51
C ALA A 137 -21.35 -4.67 1.91
N PHE A 138 -21.40 -3.68 1.01
CA PHE A 138 -22.03 -2.40 1.28
C PHE A 138 -23.44 -2.36 0.68
N LYS A 139 -24.44 -2.12 1.53
CA LYS A 139 -25.84 -1.94 1.09
C LYS A 139 -26.05 -0.54 0.52
N GLY A 140 -26.99 -0.38 -0.40
CA GLY A 140 -27.36 0.93 -0.95
C GLY A 140 -26.52 1.39 -2.13
N LEU A 141 -25.64 0.54 -2.65
CA LEU A 141 -24.84 0.81 -3.85
C LEU A 141 -25.41 0.17 -5.12
N ASP A 142 -26.53 -0.55 -5.04
CA ASP A 142 -27.09 -1.31 -6.18
C ASP A 142 -27.43 -0.44 -7.40
N ALA A 143 -27.75 0.84 -7.17
CA ALA A 143 -28.08 1.81 -8.22
C ALA A 143 -26.84 2.50 -8.83
N TRP A 144 -25.64 2.26 -8.29
CA TRP A 144 -24.40 2.83 -8.81
C TRP A 144 -23.82 1.95 -9.91
N ASP A 145 -23.61 2.51 -11.11
CA ASP A 145 -23.05 1.80 -12.27
C ASP A 145 -21.71 1.09 -11.99
N GLY A 146 -20.92 1.60 -11.04
CA GLY A 146 -19.63 1.02 -10.64
C GLY A 146 -19.73 -0.17 -9.67
N HIS A 147 -20.91 -0.53 -9.17
CA HIS A 147 -21.10 -1.52 -8.11
C HIS A 147 -20.48 -2.89 -8.44
N GLN A 148 -20.67 -3.38 -9.67
CA GLN A 148 -20.12 -4.68 -10.07
C GLN A 148 -18.58 -4.68 -10.06
N GLN A 149 -17.96 -3.58 -10.49
CA GLN A 149 -16.50 -3.45 -10.50
C GLN A 149 -15.96 -3.36 -9.07
N PHE A 150 -16.66 -2.62 -8.21
CA PHE A 150 -16.36 -2.51 -6.79
C PHE A 150 -16.39 -3.86 -6.07
N GLU A 151 -17.45 -4.66 -6.26
CA GLU A 151 -17.54 -5.99 -5.65
C GLU A 151 -16.46 -6.95 -6.16
N ARG A 152 -16.08 -6.86 -7.44
CA ARG A 152 -14.95 -7.63 -7.98
C ARG A 152 -13.63 -7.24 -7.33
N ALA A 153 -13.37 -5.94 -7.15
CA ALA A 153 -12.16 -5.48 -6.48
C ALA A 153 -12.14 -5.88 -5.00
N ARG A 154 -13.29 -5.83 -4.32
CA ARG A 154 -13.44 -6.30 -2.94
C ARG A 154 -13.14 -7.80 -2.81
N ALA A 155 -13.68 -8.60 -3.74
CA ALA A 155 -13.41 -10.04 -3.79
C ALA A 155 -11.94 -10.35 -4.09
N GLU A 156 -11.30 -9.59 -4.99
CA GLU A 156 -9.87 -9.75 -5.29
C GLU A 156 -9.00 -9.38 -4.08
N LEU A 157 -9.30 -8.27 -3.39
CA LEU A 157 -8.63 -7.91 -2.14
C LEU A 157 -8.77 -9.03 -1.10
N GLY A 158 -9.94 -9.66 -1.01
CA GLY A 158 -10.14 -10.83 -0.14
C GLY A 158 -9.33 -12.06 -0.53
N ARG A 159 -9.21 -12.33 -1.83
CA ARG A 159 -8.42 -13.46 -2.35
C ARG A 159 -6.95 -13.35 -1.98
N VAL A 160 -6.38 -12.15 -1.95
CA VAL A 160 -4.97 -11.90 -1.60
C VAL A 160 -4.78 -11.54 -0.12
N GLY A 161 -5.85 -11.15 0.59
CA GLY A 161 -5.81 -10.57 1.91
C GLY A 161 -5.53 -11.55 3.06
N ASP A 162 -5.88 -12.83 2.92
CA ASP A 162 -5.68 -13.82 4.00
C ASP A 162 -4.18 -14.02 4.34
N LEU A 163 -3.35 -14.16 3.30
CA LEU A 163 -1.90 -14.29 3.45
C LEU A 163 -1.27 -13.01 4.00
N TRP A 164 -1.77 -11.86 3.56
CA TRP A 164 -1.29 -10.58 4.03
C TRP A 164 -1.66 -10.30 5.49
N ALA A 165 -2.88 -10.66 5.89
CA ALA A 165 -3.34 -10.55 7.27
C ALA A 165 -2.49 -11.41 8.21
N TYR A 166 -2.15 -12.62 7.77
CA TYR A 166 -1.25 -13.51 8.47
C TYR A 166 0.15 -12.89 8.66
N VAL A 167 0.74 -12.34 7.59
CA VAL A 167 2.07 -11.73 7.62
C VAL A 167 2.11 -10.42 8.42
N ARG A 168 1.05 -9.60 8.34
CA ARG A 168 0.95 -8.32 9.03
C ARG A 168 0.63 -8.48 10.52
N GLY A 169 -0.09 -9.53 10.90
CA GLY A 169 -0.47 -9.82 12.29
C GLY A 169 0.57 -10.60 13.10
N ALA A 170 1.59 -11.16 12.45
CA ALA A 170 2.61 -11.97 13.11
C ALA A 170 3.89 -11.15 13.39
N ASP A 171 4.31 -11.12 14.65
CA ASP A 171 5.57 -10.50 15.09
C ASP A 171 6.80 -11.17 14.43
N ARG A 172 6.64 -12.45 14.06
CA ARG A 172 7.42 -13.22 13.08
C ARG A 172 6.50 -14.23 12.41
N PRO A 173 6.06 -14.03 11.15
CA PRO A 173 5.25 -15.03 10.46
C PRO A 173 6.10 -16.27 10.20
N ASP A 174 5.81 -17.35 10.91
CA ASP A 174 6.33 -18.67 10.58
C ASP A 174 5.47 -19.22 9.44
N ILE A 175 5.75 -18.74 8.21
CA ILE A 175 4.99 -19.11 7.01
C ILE A 175 4.93 -20.63 6.96
N PRO A 176 3.74 -21.26 7.09
CA PRO A 176 3.65 -22.71 7.14
C PRO A 176 4.32 -23.33 5.92
N ASP A 177 5.08 -24.42 6.11
CA ASP A 177 5.75 -25.17 5.03
C ASP A 177 4.81 -25.64 3.90
N THR A 178 3.49 -25.57 4.12
CA THR A 178 2.45 -25.82 3.11
C THR A 178 2.36 -24.75 2.03
N PHE A 179 2.97 -23.58 2.23
CA PHE A 179 3.01 -22.52 1.24
C PHE A 179 4.30 -22.58 0.42
N ASP A 180 4.15 -22.59 -0.91
CA ASP A 180 5.29 -22.37 -1.79
C ASP A 180 5.79 -20.92 -1.63
N LEU A 181 7.05 -20.74 -1.23
CA LEU A 181 7.66 -19.43 -1.00
C LEU A 181 7.63 -18.53 -2.24
N ALA A 182 7.70 -19.10 -3.45
CA ALA A 182 7.59 -18.33 -4.68
C ALA A 182 6.16 -17.79 -4.88
N ASP A 183 5.16 -18.64 -4.66
CA ASP A 183 3.72 -18.30 -4.72
C ASP A 183 3.33 -17.30 -3.61
N VAL A 184 3.91 -17.42 -2.41
CA VAL A 184 3.73 -16.46 -1.30
C VAL A 184 4.24 -15.08 -1.66
N ASN A 185 5.46 -15.00 -2.20
CA ASN A 185 6.05 -13.71 -2.58
C ASN A 185 5.25 -13.05 -3.70
N GLU A 186 4.79 -13.81 -4.69
CA GLU A 186 3.95 -13.29 -5.76
C GLU A 186 2.61 -12.77 -5.23
N LYS A 187 1.95 -13.54 -4.35
CA LYS A 187 0.68 -13.15 -3.73
C LYS A 187 0.83 -11.91 -2.86
N LEU A 188 1.85 -11.83 -2.01
CA LEU A 188 2.12 -10.66 -1.17
C LEU A 188 2.44 -9.42 -2.01
N ALA A 189 3.19 -9.58 -3.10
CA ALA A 189 3.50 -8.48 -4.02
C ALA A 189 2.25 -7.93 -4.72
N ALA A 190 1.20 -8.74 -4.90
CA ALA A 190 -0.05 -8.32 -5.52
C ALA A 190 -0.99 -7.54 -4.58
N VAL A 191 -0.83 -7.67 -3.25
CA VAL A 191 -1.76 -7.07 -2.26
C VAL A 191 -1.82 -5.54 -2.36
N PRO A 192 -0.71 -4.79 -2.42
CA PRO A 192 -0.77 -3.33 -2.50
C PRO A 192 -1.49 -2.83 -3.76
N ASP A 193 -1.35 -3.52 -4.89
CA ASP A 193 -2.07 -3.16 -6.13
C ASP A 193 -3.58 -3.48 -6.01
N ALA A 194 -3.95 -4.60 -5.38
CA ALA A 194 -5.35 -4.94 -5.13
C ALA A 194 -6.01 -3.95 -4.15
N ALA A 195 -5.33 -3.60 -3.06
CA ALA A 195 -5.77 -2.61 -2.09
C ALA A 195 -5.92 -1.23 -2.74
N PHE A 196 -4.93 -0.81 -3.54
CA PHE A 196 -4.99 0.45 -4.28
C PHE A 196 -6.20 0.51 -5.24
N ALA A 197 -6.41 -0.55 -6.04
CA ALA A 197 -7.52 -0.61 -6.98
C ALA A 197 -8.89 -0.59 -6.27
N TYR A 198 -9.01 -1.32 -5.16
CA TYR A 198 -10.20 -1.28 -4.32
C TYR A 198 -10.43 0.12 -3.73
N GLY A 199 -9.38 0.79 -3.21
CA GLY A 199 -9.46 2.15 -2.66
C GLY A 199 -10.01 3.17 -3.67
N GLN A 200 -9.59 3.08 -4.95
CA GLN A 200 -10.11 3.95 -6.01
C GLN A 200 -11.62 3.76 -6.25
N LEU A 201 -12.08 2.52 -6.20
CA LEU A 201 -13.50 2.20 -6.39
C LEU A 201 -14.32 2.57 -5.14
N ALA A 202 -13.76 2.38 -3.94
CA ALA A 202 -14.38 2.81 -2.69
C ALA A 202 -14.51 4.34 -2.60
N GLU A 203 -13.50 5.11 -3.04
CA GLU A 203 -13.58 6.57 -3.16
C GLU A 203 -14.64 7.01 -4.18
N SER A 204 -14.73 6.30 -5.30
CA SER A 204 -15.78 6.56 -6.31
C SER A 204 -17.17 6.26 -5.77
N ALA A 205 -17.34 5.17 -5.02
CA ALA A 205 -18.58 4.81 -4.34
C ALA A 205 -18.97 5.86 -3.28
N LEU A 206 -18.01 6.34 -2.48
CA LEU A 206 -18.26 7.41 -1.51
C LEU A 206 -18.72 8.68 -2.22
N THR A 207 -18.08 9.05 -3.33
CA THR A 207 -18.47 10.21 -4.14
C THR A 207 -19.91 10.10 -4.64
N PHE A 208 -20.32 8.90 -5.07
CA PHE A 208 -21.71 8.62 -5.44
C PHE A 208 -22.67 8.81 -4.25
N THR A 209 -22.37 8.21 -3.10
CA THR A 209 -23.21 8.31 -1.89
C THR A 209 -23.36 9.76 -1.39
N LEU A 210 -22.31 10.58 -1.57
CA LEU A 210 -22.33 11.99 -1.17
C LEU A 210 -23.09 12.91 -2.15
N LEU A 211 -23.56 12.42 -3.30
CA LEU A 211 -24.31 13.23 -4.26
C LEU A 211 -25.55 13.84 -3.60
N ASP A 212 -26.35 13.05 -2.87
CA ASP A 212 -27.58 13.55 -2.24
C ASP A 212 -27.30 14.64 -1.21
N HIS A 213 -26.26 14.46 -0.38
CA HIS A 213 -25.83 15.46 0.60
C HIS A 213 -25.39 16.79 -0.05
N ARG A 214 -24.71 16.71 -1.21
CA ARG A 214 -24.30 17.89 -1.99
C ARG A 214 -25.49 18.63 -2.61
N HIS A 215 -26.51 17.91 -3.06
CA HIS A 215 -27.73 18.54 -3.59
C HIS A 215 -28.51 19.26 -2.48
N SER A 216 -28.63 18.67 -1.29
CA SER A 216 -29.35 19.30 -0.17
C SER A 216 -28.68 20.57 0.38
N HIS A 217 -27.36 20.73 0.23
CA HIS A 217 -26.63 21.91 0.72
C HIS A 217 -26.53 23.07 -0.31
N ARG A 218 -26.99 22.85 -1.55
CA ARG A 218 -27.02 23.88 -2.61
C ARG A 218 -28.37 24.62 -2.70
N HIS A 219 -29.36 24.22 -1.91
CA HIS A 219 -30.69 24.83 -1.82
C HIS A 219 -30.89 25.49 -0.46
#